data_AF-A0A7Y2KXR5-F1
#
_entry.id   AF-A0A7Y2KXR5-F1
#
_cell.length_a   1.000
_cell.length_b   1.000
_cell.length_c   1.000
_cell.angle_alpha   90.00
_cell.angle_beta   90.00
_cell.angle_gamma   90.00
#
_symmetry.space_group_name_H-M   'P 1'
#
loop_
_entity.id
_entity.type
_entity.pdbx_description
1 polymer ?
#
loop_
_entity_poly.entity_id
_entity_poly.type
_entity_poly.pdbx_seq_one_letter_code
_entity_poly.pdbx_strand_id
1 'polypeptide(L)'
;SLDIPAMQSLLQIYQTKFEPQADGTMPMAQLTPAEQVQMQAEVEKLLAAKPQLALEKLTLKTTNGESQFNLAVSLAQPTSFEQPPIEVTKQTLTSLDAKLQLSKPMIADLSAVQAQLAGQTDPQTIAKMASANSEMAGVMAVQTGLAKVDGNNILASLNYAAGEVDFNGQKMSLEDFINVMMTRFGSGPDHL
;
A
#
# COMPACT_ATOMS: atom_id res chain seq x y z
N SER A 1 9.81 -21.40 5.59
CA SER A 1 10.24 -21.10 4.20
C SER A 1 9.00 -21.03 3.33
N LEU A 2 8.97 -20.14 2.34
CA LEU A 2 7.80 -20.00 1.45
C LEU A 2 7.56 -21.30 0.65
N ASP A 3 6.32 -21.77 0.58
CA ASP A 3 5.96 -22.95 -0.23
C ASP A 3 5.89 -22.56 -1.72
N ILE A 4 6.96 -22.90 -2.45
CA ILE A 4 7.11 -22.51 -3.85
C ILE A 4 6.03 -23.15 -4.76
N PRO A 5 5.71 -24.46 -4.63
CA PRO A 5 4.62 -25.06 -5.39
C PRO A 5 3.26 -24.37 -5.19
N ALA A 6 2.89 -24.08 -3.94
CA ALA A 6 1.64 -23.40 -3.63
C ALA A 6 1.61 -21.99 -4.24
N MET A 7 2.72 -21.25 -4.14
CA MET A 7 2.86 -19.93 -4.77
C MET A 7 2.71 -20.01 -6.30
N GLN A 8 3.33 -21.01 -6.95
CA GLN A 8 3.20 -21.21 -8.41
C GLN A 8 1.75 -21.52 -8.82
N SER A 9 1.06 -22.38 -8.07
CA SER A 9 -0.34 -22.70 -8.34
C SER A 9 -1.24 -21.45 -8.23
N LEU A 10 -1.03 -20.61 -7.23
CA LEU A 10 -1.78 -19.35 -7.08
C LEU A 10 -1.47 -18.35 -8.19
N LEU A 11 -0.20 -18.22 -8.59
CA LEU A 11 0.19 -17.37 -9.71
C LEU A 11 -0.45 -17.84 -11.04
N GLN A 12 -0.58 -19.15 -11.24
CA GLN A 12 -1.24 -19.68 -12.42
C GLN A 12 -2.74 -19.33 -12.45
N ILE A 13 -3.43 -19.42 -11.30
CA ILE A 13 -4.82 -18.99 -11.18
C ILE A 13 -4.92 -17.49 -11.47
N TYR A 14 -4.02 -16.67 -10.92
CA TYR A 14 -3.97 -15.23 -11.17
C TYR A 14 -3.81 -14.90 -12.66
N GLN A 15 -2.80 -15.47 -13.32
CA GLN A 15 -2.55 -15.25 -14.76
C GLN A 15 -3.74 -15.69 -15.62
N THR A 16 -4.36 -16.81 -15.27
CA THR A 16 -5.45 -17.37 -16.09
C THR A 16 -6.76 -16.59 -15.94
N LYS A 17 -7.01 -15.97 -14.78
CA LYS A 17 -8.33 -15.42 -14.42
C LYS A 17 -8.36 -13.92 -14.23
N PHE A 18 -7.24 -13.31 -13.86
CA PHE A 18 -7.16 -11.93 -13.40
C PHE A 18 -6.06 -11.12 -14.09
N GLU A 19 -5.40 -11.68 -15.12
CA GLU A 19 -4.39 -10.94 -15.86
C GLU A 19 -5.04 -9.78 -16.63
N PRO A 20 -4.55 -8.53 -16.46
CA PRO A 20 -5.11 -7.38 -17.14
C PRO A 20 -4.95 -7.53 -18.65
N GLN A 21 -6.04 -7.30 -19.38
CA GLN A 21 -6.01 -7.29 -20.84
C GLN A 21 -5.26 -6.05 -21.34
N ALA A 22 -4.83 -6.08 -22.61
CA ALA A 22 -4.04 -5.01 -23.21
C ALA A 22 -4.74 -3.63 -23.22
N ASP A 23 -6.07 -3.59 -23.03
CA ASP A 23 -6.88 -2.39 -22.89
C ASP A 23 -7.00 -1.88 -21.43
N GLY A 24 -6.32 -2.54 -20.49
CA GLY A 24 -6.34 -2.22 -19.06
C GLY A 24 -7.55 -2.78 -18.31
N THR A 25 -8.43 -3.56 -18.96
CA THR A 25 -9.55 -4.20 -18.28
C THR A 25 -9.09 -5.43 -17.49
N MET A 26 -9.55 -5.55 -16.24
CA MET A 26 -9.35 -6.74 -15.42
C MET A 26 -10.49 -7.72 -15.70
N PRO A 27 -10.23 -8.90 -16.31
CA PRO A 27 -11.25 -9.93 -16.41
C PRO A 27 -11.63 -10.38 -14.99
N MET A 28 -12.92 -10.28 -14.66
CA MET A 28 -13.47 -10.81 -13.41
C MET A 28 -14.05 -12.20 -13.68
N ALA A 29 -13.22 -13.12 -14.15
CA ALA A 29 -13.64 -14.50 -14.35
C ALA A 29 -13.90 -15.13 -12.98
N GLN A 30 -15.14 -15.54 -12.73
CA GLN A 30 -15.49 -16.20 -11.47
C GLN A 30 -14.72 -17.53 -11.36
N LEU A 31 -14.15 -17.77 -10.18
CA LEU A 31 -13.54 -19.06 -9.87
C LEU A 31 -14.64 -20.12 -9.81
N THR A 32 -14.43 -21.23 -10.52
CA THR A 32 -15.26 -22.42 -10.37
C THR A 32 -15.14 -22.96 -8.95
N PRO A 33 -16.12 -23.75 -8.45
CA PRO A 33 -16.03 -24.33 -7.11
C PRO A 33 -14.75 -25.15 -6.88
N ALA A 34 -14.28 -25.89 -7.90
CA ALA A 34 -13.04 -26.65 -7.83
C ALA A 34 -11.81 -25.74 -7.68
N GLU A 35 -11.75 -24.63 -8.42
CA GLU A 35 -10.67 -23.65 -8.32
C GLU A 35 -10.68 -22.91 -6.97
N GLN A 36 -11.86 -22.66 -6.40
CA GLN A 36 -11.98 -22.07 -5.05
C GLN A 36 -11.40 -23.00 -3.98
N VAL A 37 -11.76 -24.29 -4.03
CA VAL A 37 -11.22 -25.31 -3.11
C VAL A 37 -9.71 -25.44 -3.27
N GLN A 38 -9.20 -25.49 -4.52
CA GLN A 38 -7.77 -25.55 -4.78
C GLN A 38 -7.05 -24.30 -4.24
N MET A 39 -7.56 -23.10 -4.54
CA MET A 39 -6.98 -21.85 -4.05
C MET A 39 -6.92 -21.81 -2.52
N GLN A 40 -8.00 -22.23 -1.84
CA GLN A 40 -8.05 -22.29 -0.39
C GLN A 40 -7.00 -23.24 0.17
N ALA A 41 -6.85 -24.44 -0.40
CA ALA A 41 -5.84 -25.40 0.01
C ALA A 41 -4.40 -24.88 -0.18
N GLU A 42 -4.12 -24.17 -1.27
CA GLU A 42 -2.79 -23.59 -1.51
C GLU A 42 -2.50 -22.40 -0.59
N VAL A 43 -3.51 -21.56 -0.30
CA VAL A 43 -3.39 -20.48 0.71
C VAL A 43 -3.12 -21.06 2.10
N GLU A 44 -3.82 -22.13 2.48
CA GLU A 44 -3.59 -22.83 3.75
C GLU A 44 -2.16 -23.34 3.88
N LYS A 45 -1.64 -24.03 2.85
CA LYS A 45 -0.25 -24.50 2.83
C LYS A 45 0.75 -23.37 2.98
N LEU A 46 0.54 -22.25 2.27
CA LEU A 46 1.42 -21.09 2.39
C LEU A 46 1.39 -20.51 3.79
N LEU A 47 0.21 -20.30 4.37
CA LEU A 47 0.06 -19.70 5.69
C LEU A 47 0.54 -20.62 6.82
N ALA A 48 0.44 -21.94 6.64
CA ALA A 48 0.99 -22.94 7.57
C ALA A 48 2.51 -22.78 7.75
N ALA A 49 3.21 -22.32 6.71
CA ALA A 49 4.65 -22.05 6.75
C ALA A 49 5.02 -20.72 7.44
N LYS A 50 4.03 -19.97 7.94
CA LYS A 50 4.18 -18.67 8.62
C LYS A 50 5.09 -17.70 7.85
N PRO A 51 4.71 -17.31 6.62
CA PRO A 51 5.58 -16.58 5.75
C PRO A 51 5.82 -15.17 6.29
N GLN A 52 7.02 -14.67 6.05
CA GLN A 52 7.43 -13.31 6.36
C GLN A 52 7.97 -12.66 5.09
N LEU A 53 7.54 -11.44 4.83
CA LEU A 53 7.94 -10.65 3.68
C LEU A 53 8.48 -9.32 4.20
N ALA A 54 9.68 -8.95 3.77
CA ALA A 54 10.30 -7.70 4.16
C ALA A 54 10.93 -7.01 2.95
N LEU A 55 10.53 -5.77 2.72
CA LEU A 55 11.22 -4.78 1.91
C LEU A 55 11.98 -3.87 2.88
N GLU A 56 13.26 -4.20 3.09
CA GLU A 56 14.05 -3.56 4.14
C GLU A 56 14.24 -2.07 3.91
N LYS A 57 14.50 -1.64 2.67
CA LYS A 57 14.62 -0.22 2.30
C LYS A 57 14.55 -0.02 0.79
N LEU A 58 13.43 0.49 0.29
CA LEU A 58 13.35 1.05 -1.06
C LEU A 58 13.67 2.54 -1.00
N THR A 59 14.59 3.01 -1.81
CA THR A 59 15.02 4.41 -1.84
C THR A 59 14.87 5.00 -3.22
N LEU A 60 14.26 6.18 -3.31
CA LEU A 60 14.26 7.01 -4.51
C LEU A 60 15.01 8.30 -4.23
N LYS A 61 16.10 8.52 -4.96
CA LYS A 61 16.99 9.66 -4.79
C LYS A 61 17.02 10.51 -6.05
N THR A 62 16.85 11.82 -5.87
CA THR A 62 17.05 12.84 -6.89
C THR A 62 18.21 13.74 -6.48
N THR A 63 18.48 14.79 -7.26
CA THR A 63 19.54 15.76 -6.95
C THR A 63 19.31 16.45 -5.60
N ASN A 64 18.06 16.79 -5.27
CA ASN A 64 17.76 17.62 -4.10
C ASN A 64 17.10 16.86 -2.95
N GLY A 65 16.73 15.58 -3.12
CA GLY A 65 15.99 14.86 -2.08
C GLY A 65 16.09 13.33 -2.16
N GLU A 66 15.71 12.69 -1.06
CA GLU A 66 15.68 11.24 -0.93
C GLU A 66 14.41 10.80 -0.21
N SER A 67 13.64 9.93 -0.85
CA SER A 67 12.45 9.29 -0.28
C SER A 67 12.72 7.84 0.00
N GLN A 68 12.06 7.30 1.02
CA GLN A 68 12.30 5.97 1.53
C GLN A 68 10.98 5.27 1.84
N PHE A 69 10.93 3.97 1.58
CA PHE A 69 9.82 3.11 1.94
C PHE A 69 10.33 1.79 2.52
N ASN A 70 9.72 1.35 3.61
CA ASN A 70 10.02 0.12 4.30
C ASN A 70 8.70 -0.62 4.57
N LEU A 71 8.70 -1.93 4.39
CA LEU A 71 7.54 -2.77 4.66
C LEU A 71 7.99 -4.12 5.23
N ALA A 72 7.41 -4.54 6.34
CA ALA A 72 7.52 -5.88 6.87
C ALA A 72 6.13 -6.42 7.18
N VAL A 73 5.86 -7.66 6.76
CA VAL A 73 4.58 -8.34 6.95
C VAL A 73 4.87 -9.76 7.42
N SER A 74 4.17 -10.19 8.47
CA SER A 74 4.21 -11.57 8.95
C SER A 74 2.81 -12.16 8.94
N LEU A 75 2.67 -13.34 8.35
CA LEU A 75 1.40 -14.04 8.24
C LEU A 75 1.42 -15.38 8.98
N ALA A 76 0.23 -15.85 9.35
CA ALA A 76 0.01 -17.18 9.91
C ALA A 76 -1.29 -17.79 9.38
N GLN A 77 -1.44 -19.09 9.55
CA GLN A 77 -2.71 -19.76 9.27
C GLN A 77 -3.72 -19.43 10.37
N PRO A 78 -4.93 -18.97 10.04
CA PRO A 78 -6.00 -18.81 11.02
C PRO A 78 -6.48 -20.18 11.49
N THR A 79 -7.18 -20.20 12.63
CA THR A 79 -7.77 -21.43 13.17
C THR A 79 -8.90 -21.98 12.30
N SER A 80 -9.65 -21.10 11.64
CA SER A 80 -10.65 -21.44 10.63
C SER A 80 -10.91 -20.24 9.72
N PHE A 81 -11.13 -20.48 8.44
CA PHE A 81 -11.57 -19.47 7.46
C PHE A 81 -13.08 -19.21 7.50
N GLU A 82 -13.86 -20.00 8.24
CA GLU A 82 -15.31 -19.84 8.39
C GLU A 82 -15.70 -18.79 9.43
N GLN A 83 -14.71 -18.24 10.14
CA GLN A 83 -14.91 -17.17 11.12
C GLN A 83 -15.27 -15.85 10.45
N PRO A 84 -15.83 -14.87 11.20
CA PRO A 84 -16.04 -13.52 10.68
C PRO A 84 -14.77 -12.95 10.04
N PRO A 85 -14.85 -12.23 8.90
CA PRO A 85 -13.68 -11.79 8.15
C PRO A 85 -12.63 -11.05 8.99
N ILE A 86 -13.08 -10.20 9.92
CA ILE A 86 -12.19 -9.45 10.81
C ILE A 86 -11.36 -10.37 11.73
N GLU A 87 -11.94 -11.45 12.23
CA GLU A 87 -11.24 -12.42 13.09
C GLU A 87 -10.25 -13.27 12.28
N VAL A 88 -10.63 -13.64 11.06
CA VAL A 88 -9.72 -14.29 10.11
C VAL A 88 -8.53 -13.37 9.81
N THR A 89 -8.76 -12.08 9.56
CA THR A 89 -7.69 -11.09 9.33
C THR A 89 -6.78 -10.96 10.55
N LYS A 90 -7.32 -10.86 11.76
CA LYS A 90 -6.51 -10.74 12.98
C LYS A 90 -5.58 -11.93 13.22
N GLN A 91 -6.05 -13.13 12.87
CA GLN A 91 -5.25 -14.36 13.02
C GLN A 91 -4.27 -14.55 11.86
N THR A 92 -4.65 -14.14 10.66
CA THR A 92 -3.85 -14.31 9.44
C THR A 92 -2.73 -13.29 9.37
N LEU A 93 -3.04 -12.01 9.53
CA LEU A 93 -2.04 -10.95 9.64
C LEU A 93 -1.57 -10.91 11.09
N THR A 94 -0.35 -11.38 11.34
CA THR A 94 0.21 -11.40 12.71
C THR A 94 0.94 -10.11 13.03
N SER A 95 1.64 -9.54 12.04
CA SER A 95 2.22 -8.21 12.15
C SER A 95 2.34 -7.53 10.79
N LEU A 96 2.30 -6.20 10.82
CA LEU A 96 2.62 -5.33 9.69
C LEU A 96 3.37 -4.10 10.22
N ASP A 97 4.51 -3.78 9.64
CA ASP A 97 5.24 -2.53 9.88
C ASP A 97 5.49 -1.87 8.52
N ALA A 98 4.92 -0.71 8.30
CA ALA A 98 5.10 0.08 7.09
C ALA A 98 5.53 1.49 7.46
N LYS A 99 6.57 1.99 6.80
CA LYS A 99 7.08 3.35 6.99
C LYS A 99 7.34 3.98 5.64
N LEU A 100 6.81 5.17 5.45
CA LEU A 100 6.98 5.98 4.26
C LEU A 100 7.53 7.33 4.65
N GLN A 101 8.60 7.74 3.98
CA GLN A 101 9.14 9.09 3.99
C GLN A 101 9.18 9.58 2.54
N LEU A 102 8.39 10.60 2.22
CA LEU A 102 8.49 11.31 0.95
C LEU A 102 9.19 12.65 1.17
N SER A 103 10.24 12.90 0.41
CA SER A 103 10.98 14.16 0.42
C SER A 103 10.29 15.18 -0.47
N LYS A 104 9.92 16.34 0.09
CA LYS A 104 9.38 17.48 -0.64
C LYS A 104 10.34 17.96 -1.76
N PRO A 105 11.65 18.13 -1.52
CA PRO A 105 12.61 18.40 -2.59
C PRO A 105 12.60 17.34 -3.72
N MET A 106 12.47 16.06 -3.39
CA MET A 106 12.35 14.99 -4.38
C MET A 106 11.09 15.14 -5.23
N ILE A 107 9.94 15.45 -4.61
CA ILE A 107 8.68 15.72 -5.32
C ILE A 107 8.83 16.93 -6.25
N ALA A 108 9.52 17.98 -5.80
CA ALA A 108 9.80 19.15 -6.63
C ALA A 108 10.65 18.77 -7.87
N ASP A 109 11.71 17.98 -7.67
CA ASP A 109 12.56 17.50 -8.78
C ASP A 109 11.75 16.72 -9.82
N LEU A 110 10.92 15.77 -9.38
CA LEU A 110 10.06 15.00 -10.28
C LEU A 110 9.03 15.90 -10.99
N SER A 111 8.45 16.86 -10.27
CA SER A 111 7.53 17.84 -10.86
C SER A 111 8.21 18.73 -11.90
N ALA A 112 9.48 19.08 -11.71
CA ALA A 112 10.24 19.86 -12.67
C ALA A 112 10.50 19.06 -13.96
N VAL A 113 10.85 17.77 -13.83
CA VAL A 113 10.98 16.85 -14.97
C VAL A 113 9.64 16.73 -15.71
N GLN A 114 8.54 16.55 -14.98
CA GLN A 114 7.21 16.45 -15.59
C GLN A 114 6.81 17.72 -16.37
N ALA A 115 7.13 18.91 -15.84
CA ALA A 115 6.84 20.17 -16.52
C ALA A 115 7.64 20.31 -17.83
N GLN A 116 8.93 19.91 -17.83
CA GLN A 116 9.76 19.90 -19.04
C GLN A 116 9.22 18.93 -20.09
N LEU A 117 8.81 17.73 -19.67
CA LEU A 117 8.18 16.75 -20.56
C LEU A 117 6.85 17.26 -21.15
N ALA A 118 6.14 18.12 -20.41
CA ALA A 118 4.94 18.80 -20.89
C ALA A 118 5.23 20.03 -21.79
N GLY A 119 6.49 20.30 -22.12
CA GLY A 119 6.90 21.38 -23.03
C GLY A 119 7.12 22.74 -22.37
N GLN A 120 7.08 22.84 -21.04
CA GLN A 120 7.47 24.06 -20.35
C GLN A 120 9.00 24.24 -20.43
N THR A 121 9.45 25.42 -20.85
CA THR A 121 10.87 25.71 -21.05
C THR A 121 11.39 26.86 -20.21
N ASP A 122 10.52 27.68 -19.60
CA ASP A 122 10.95 28.79 -18.73
C ASP A 122 11.43 28.26 -17.36
N PRO A 123 12.72 28.42 -17.00
CA PRO A 123 13.26 27.89 -15.76
C PRO A 123 12.60 28.45 -14.49
N GLN A 124 12.19 29.72 -14.50
CA GLN A 124 11.55 30.33 -13.33
C GLN A 124 10.15 29.76 -13.10
N THR A 125 9.37 29.60 -14.17
CA THR A 125 8.05 28.97 -14.12
C THR A 125 8.16 27.52 -13.65
N ILE A 126 9.11 26.74 -14.18
CA ILE A 126 9.34 25.34 -13.76
C ILE A 126 9.63 25.27 -12.26
N ALA A 127 10.57 26.08 -11.77
CA ALA A 127 10.95 26.09 -10.35
C ALA A 127 9.77 26.46 -9.44
N LYS A 128 8.96 27.45 -9.85
CA LYS A 128 7.77 27.87 -9.10
C LYS A 128 6.71 26.76 -9.06
N MET A 129 6.42 26.12 -10.19
CA MET A 129 5.47 25.00 -10.26
C MET A 129 5.93 23.81 -9.42
N ALA A 130 7.21 23.45 -9.53
CA ALA A 130 7.80 22.36 -8.78
C ALA A 130 7.68 22.57 -7.26
N SER A 131 8.03 23.76 -6.79
CA SER A 131 7.88 24.14 -5.37
C SER A 131 6.41 24.11 -4.92
N ALA A 132 5.50 24.67 -5.72
CA ALA A 132 4.07 24.68 -5.41
C ALA A 132 3.47 23.26 -5.32
N ASN A 133 3.81 22.37 -6.26
CA ASN A 133 3.34 20.98 -6.26
C ASN A 133 3.89 20.20 -5.06
N SER A 134 5.13 20.44 -4.71
CA SER A 134 5.76 19.85 -3.54
C SER A 134 5.08 20.26 -2.22
N GLU A 135 4.81 21.55 -2.04
CA GLU A 135 4.07 22.02 -0.86
C GLU A 135 2.62 21.54 -0.85
N MET A 136 1.95 21.53 -2.01
CA MET A 136 0.59 21.01 -2.13
C MET A 136 0.52 19.54 -1.73
N ALA A 137 1.51 18.72 -2.11
CA ALA A 137 1.57 17.32 -1.67
C ALA A 137 1.62 17.19 -0.15
N GLY A 138 2.39 18.05 0.53
CA GLY A 138 2.43 18.10 1.99
C GLY A 138 1.09 18.51 2.61
N VAL A 139 0.45 19.54 2.06
CA VAL A 139 -0.87 19.99 2.51
C VAL A 139 -1.92 18.89 2.35
N MET A 140 -1.99 18.23 1.20
CA MET A 140 -2.92 17.13 0.94
C MET A 140 -2.68 15.94 1.89
N ALA A 141 -1.41 15.61 2.14
CA ALA A 141 -1.05 14.52 3.03
C ALA A 141 -1.53 14.75 4.48
N VAL A 142 -1.43 15.99 4.97
CA VAL A 142 -1.95 16.39 6.29
C VAL A 142 -3.48 16.45 6.29
N GLN A 143 -4.09 17.03 5.24
CA GLN A 143 -5.53 17.24 5.16
C GLN A 143 -6.32 15.91 5.12
N THR A 144 -5.79 14.90 4.45
CA THR A 144 -6.36 13.54 4.46
C THR A 144 -6.15 12.80 5.79
N GLY A 145 -5.32 13.35 6.68
CA GLY A 145 -4.88 12.71 7.92
C GLY A 145 -4.00 11.48 7.72
N LEU A 146 -3.60 11.18 6.49
CA LEU A 146 -2.83 9.97 6.14
C LEU A 146 -1.36 10.10 6.49
N ALA A 147 -0.84 11.32 6.56
CA ALA A 147 0.55 11.58 6.87
C ALA A 147 0.70 12.85 7.70
N LYS A 148 1.90 13.03 8.27
CA LYS A 148 2.33 14.28 8.90
C LYS A 148 3.48 14.89 8.10
N VAL A 149 3.67 16.20 8.23
CA VAL A 149 4.85 16.88 7.68
C VAL A 149 5.83 17.17 8.81
N ASP A 150 7.09 16.82 8.59
CA ASP A 150 8.23 17.14 9.46
C ASP A 150 9.35 17.75 8.60
N GLY A 151 9.51 19.07 8.72
CA GLY A 151 10.41 19.86 7.88
C GLY A 151 10.15 19.66 6.38
N ASN A 152 11.09 19.03 5.70
CA ASN A 152 11.04 18.75 4.26
C ASN A 152 10.47 17.37 3.92
N ASN A 153 9.92 16.64 4.89
CA ASN A 153 9.44 15.29 4.70
C ASN A 153 7.95 15.16 5.00
N ILE A 154 7.27 14.35 4.20
CA ILE A 154 5.93 13.83 4.46
C ILE A 154 6.13 12.41 4.99
N LEU A 155 5.65 12.14 6.20
CA LEU A 155 5.88 10.91 6.93
C LEU A 155 4.56 10.19 7.18
N ALA A 156 4.51 8.90 6.84
CA ALA A 156 3.44 8.00 7.24
C ALA A 156 4.02 6.73 7.88
N SER A 157 3.39 6.25 8.94
CA SER A 157 3.74 4.99 9.59
C SER A 157 2.50 4.20 9.96
N LEU A 158 2.54 2.89 9.73
CA LEU A 158 1.51 1.95 10.15
C LEU A 158 2.23 0.78 10.81
N ASN A 159 1.97 0.57 12.10
CA ASN A 159 2.33 -0.64 12.80
C ASN A 159 1.05 -1.36 13.21
N TYR A 160 0.98 -2.67 12.98
CA TYR A 160 -0.10 -3.51 13.43
C TYR A 160 0.48 -4.77 14.07
N ALA A 161 -0.04 -5.12 15.23
CA ALA A 161 0.25 -6.38 15.92
C ALA A 161 -0.88 -6.71 16.89
N ALA A 162 -1.23 -7.98 16.99
CA ALA A 162 -2.20 -8.47 17.99
C ALA A 162 -3.55 -7.72 18.01
N GLY A 163 -4.07 -7.32 16.85
CA GLY A 163 -5.36 -6.62 16.74
C GLY A 163 -5.30 -5.12 17.02
N GLU A 164 -4.14 -4.58 17.44
CA GLU A 164 -3.92 -3.15 17.62
C GLU A 164 -3.20 -2.55 16.42
N VAL A 165 -3.59 -1.33 16.07
CA VAL A 165 -2.98 -0.50 15.03
C VAL A 165 -2.39 0.75 15.67
N ASP A 166 -1.12 1.05 15.41
CA ASP A 166 -0.50 2.35 15.59
C ASP A 166 -0.34 3.01 14.22
N PHE A 167 -1.20 4.00 13.93
CA PHE A 167 -1.14 4.77 12.70
C PHE A 167 -0.67 6.18 12.98
N ASN A 168 0.48 6.56 12.43
CA ASN A 168 1.13 7.86 12.65
C ASN A 168 1.33 8.25 14.13
N GLY A 169 1.48 7.27 15.04
CA GLY A 169 1.59 7.49 16.49
C GLY A 169 0.25 7.42 17.25
N GLN A 170 -0.86 7.19 16.55
CA GLN A 170 -2.19 7.06 17.13
C GLN A 170 -2.58 5.58 17.22
N LYS A 171 -2.71 5.09 18.45
CA LYS A 171 -3.14 3.71 18.71
C LYS A 171 -4.66 3.58 18.66
N MET A 172 -5.14 2.54 18.00
CA MET A 172 -6.56 2.18 17.88
C MET A 172 -6.73 0.68 17.61
N SER A 173 -7.95 0.17 17.71
CA SER A 173 -8.26 -1.20 17.27
C SER A 173 -8.18 -1.33 15.75
N LEU A 174 -8.01 -2.54 15.24
CA LEU A 174 -8.08 -2.81 13.80
C LEU A 174 -9.43 -2.37 13.21
N GLU A 175 -10.52 -2.57 13.93
CA GLU A 175 -11.88 -2.17 13.53
C GLU A 175 -12.01 -0.66 13.41
N ASP A 176 -11.54 0.08 14.42
CA ASP A 176 -11.55 1.54 14.39
C ASP A 176 -10.69 2.07 13.26
N PHE A 177 -9.51 1.48 13.05
CA PHE A 177 -8.65 1.83 11.93
C PHE A 177 -9.37 1.65 10.59
N ILE A 178 -10.01 0.50 10.38
CA ILE A 178 -10.78 0.21 9.17
C ILE A 178 -11.90 1.24 8.98
N ASN A 179 -12.65 1.58 10.04
CA ASN A 179 -13.71 2.59 10.00
C ASN A 179 -13.18 3.99 9.64
N VAL A 180 -12.05 4.38 10.25
CA VAL A 180 -11.39 5.65 9.95
C VAL A 180 -10.90 5.69 8.50
N MET A 181 -10.30 4.61 8.00
CA MET A 181 -9.86 4.52 6.61
C MET A 181 -11.04 4.54 5.64
N MET A 182 -12.12 3.80 5.91
CA MET A 182 -13.35 3.86 5.12
C MET A 182 -13.94 5.26 5.08
N THR A 183 -13.90 6.01 6.18
CA THR A 183 -14.37 7.41 6.18
C THR A 183 -13.47 8.29 5.31
N ARG A 184 -12.14 8.13 5.40
CA ARG A 184 -11.18 8.94 4.64
C ARG A 184 -11.19 8.66 3.14
N PHE A 185 -11.39 7.41 2.73
CA PHE A 185 -11.38 7.00 1.32
C PHE A 185 -12.78 6.85 0.71
N GLY A 186 -13.80 6.57 1.51
CA GLY A 186 -15.20 6.50 1.10
C GLY A 186 -15.86 7.87 0.92
N SER A 187 -15.19 8.94 1.36
CA SER A 187 -15.51 10.34 1.02
C SER A 187 -14.86 10.75 -0.31
N GLY A 188 -15.03 9.92 -1.36
CA GLY A 188 -14.71 10.28 -2.75
C GLY A 188 -15.79 11.21 -3.34
N PRO A 189 -15.51 11.96 -4.43
CA PRO A 189 -16.33 13.07 -4.89
C PRO A 189 -17.63 12.62 -5.59
N ASP A 190 -18.64 12.18 -4.84
CA ASP A 190 -20.00 11.90 -5.36
C ASP A 190 -21.11 12.63 -4.57
N HIS A 191 -20.78 13.81 -4.05
CA HIS A 191 -21.77 14.77 -3.53
C HIS A 191 -21.57 16.16 -4.15
N LEU A 192 -21.79 16.26 -5.47
CA LEU A 192 -22.29 17.44 -6.18
C LEU A 192 -23.13 17.01 -7.38
#